data_AF-A0A258LL25-F1
#
_entry.id   AF-A0A258LL25-F1
#
_cell.length_a   1.000
_cell.length_b   1.000
_cell.length_c   1.000
_cell.angle_alpha   90.00
_cell.angle_beta   90.00
_cell.angle_gamma   90.00
#
_symmetry.space_group_name_H-M   'P 1'
#
loop_
_entity.id
_entity.type
_entity.pdbx_description
1 polymer ?
#
loop_
_entity_poly.entity_id
_entity_poly.type
_entity_poly.pdbx_seq_one_letter_code
_entity_poly.pdbx_strand_id
1 'polypeptide(L)'
;MKRIVLIGLSLVAVVAAGSGGYLAGVWGLSAPDLRSLFGAEPTLAATERAGSGAVIYYQDPDRKPFYSATPRQTDDGRAFRAVRASEDVSFDDKPPATAEATAPGSSRRILYYRNPMGLPDTSPTPKKDSMGMDYIPVYEGEDDDGSVVKVSPGKLQRTGVRSEVVERRAVGRLVRVPGTVQLDERRISVVATRSEAFVNEVANVTTGDHVAKGQVLLRLYSPDIAAAGAQFLTDLSIGGRDGAVGGARQRLENLGLSSRVIADIERTRKVPLSVTWHAPRDGIVLERNVVDGMKAAPGEVLFRIADIS
;
A
#
# COMPACT_ATOMS: atom_id res chain seq x y z
N MET A 1 -15.40 -33.29 24.76
CA MET A 1 -15.13 -32.97 23.34
C MET A 1 -16.40 -32.62 22.53
N LYS A 2 -17.36 -31.86 23.08
CA LYS A 2 -18.60 -31.48 22.35
C LYS A 2 -18.90 -29.97 22.32
N ARG A 3 -18.14 -29.14 23.05
CA ARG A 3 -18.35 -27.67 23.09
C ARG A 3 -17.42 -26.86 22.17
N ILE A 4 -16.29 -27.43 21.73
CA ILE A 4 -15.31 -26.76 20.86
C ILE A 4 -15.75 -26.82 19.38
N VAL A 5 -16.47 -27.87 18.98
CA VAL A 5 -16.99 -28.03 17.60
C VAL A 5 -18.11 -27.04 17.29
N LEU A 6 -18.92 -26.66 18.28
CA LEU A 6 -20.03 -25.71 18.11
C LEU A 6 -19.57 -24.26 17.95
N ILE A 7 -18.44 -23.88 18.55
CA ILE A 7 -17.87 -22.52 18.43
C ILE A 7 -17.13 -22.35 17.09
N GLY A 8 -16.52 -23.42 16.57
CA GLY A 8 -15.90 -23.41 15.24
C GLY A 8 -16.91 -23.23 14.10
N LEU A 9 -18.12 -23.76 14.24
CA LEU A 9 -19.14 -23.73 13.19
C LEU A 9 -19.84 -22.36 13.07
N SER A 10 -19.96 -21.61 14.17
CA SER A 10 -20.49 -20.24 14.14
C SER A 10 -19.52 -19.23 13.52
N LEU A 11 -18.20 -19.47 13.63
CA LEU A 11 -17.20 -18.54 13.06
C LEU A 11 -17.12 -18.66 11.52
N VAL A 12 -17.35 -19.85 10.97
CA VAL A 12 -17.36 -20.09 9.51
C VAL A 12 -18.58 -19.43 8.83
N ALA A 13 -19.73 -19.38 9.50
CA ALA A 13 -20.94 -18.75 8.96
C ALA A 13 -20.82 -17.22 8.81
N VAL A 14 -20.11 -16.55 9.73
CA VAL A 14 -19.92 -15.09 9.69
C VAL A 14 -18.88 -14.68 8.65
N VAL A 15 -17.83 -15.48 8.44
CA VAL A 15 -16.83 -15.24 7.39
C VAL A 15 -17.40 -15.49 5.99
N ALA A 16 -18.30 -16.48 5.83
CA ALA A 16 -18.97 -16.74 4.54
C ALA A 16 -19.96 -15.63 4.14
N ALA A 17 -20.66 -15.01 5.09
CA ALA A 17 -21.58 -13.91 4.80
C ALA A 17 -20.84 -12.60 4.42
N GLY A 18 -19.68 -12.34 5.04
CA GLY A 18 -18.88 -11.14 4.74
C GLY A 18 -18.12 -11.20 3.41
N SER A 19 -17.64 -12.37 3.03
CA SER A 19 -16.90 -12.56 1.77
C SER A 19 -17.80 -12.66 0.53
N GLY A 20 -19.03 -13.19 0.68
CA GLY A 20 -20.02 -13.24 -0.40
C GLY A 20 -20.53 -11.86 -0.84
N GLY A 21 -20.75 -10.94 0.12
CA GLY A 21 -21.20 -9.57 -0.20
C GLY A 21 -20.14 -8.72 -0.90
N TYR A 22 -18.87 -8.91 -0.56
CA TYR A 22 -17.76 -8.17 -1.17
C TYR A 22 -17.48 -8.63 -2.61
N LEU A 23 -17.60 -9.93 -2.89
CA LEU A 23 -17.43 -10.46 -4.25
C LEU A 23 -18.63 -10.12 -5.16
N ALA A 24 -19.86 -10.07 -4.64
CA ALA A 24 -21.04 -9.67 -5.40
C ALA A 24 -21.01 -8.18 -5.82
N GLY A 25 -20.44 -7.31 -4.99
CA GLY A 25 -20.27 -5.88 -5.29
C GLY A 25 -19.20 -5.58 -6.34
N VAL A 26 -18.15 -6.41 -6.44
CA VAL A 26 -17.05 -6.23 -7.41
C VAL A 26 -17.40 -6.76 -8.80
N TRP A 27 -18.35 -7.69 -8.90
CA TRP A 27 -18.70 -8.39 -10.16
C TRP A 27 -20.00 -7.93 -10.82
N GLY A 28 -20.67 -6.90 -10.27
CA GLY A 28 -21.82 -6.26 -10.94
C GLY A 28 -23.04 -7.18 -11.14
N LEU A 29 -23.22 -8.17 -10.27
CA LEU A 29 -24.39 -9.05 -10.31
C LEU A 29 -25.55 -8.39 -9.57
N SER A 30 -26.52 -7.87 -10.33
CA SER A 30 -27.79 -7.37 -9.81
C SER A 30 -28.67 -8.55 -9.36
N ALA A 31 -29.04 -8.58 -8.07
CA ALA A 31 -30.06 -9.49 -7.57
C ALA A 31 -31.44 -9.09 -8.11
N PRO A 32 -32.32 -10.05 -8.46
CA PRO A 32 -33.66 -9.74 -8.95
C PRO A 32 -34.53 -9.09 -7.87
N ASP A 33 -35.41 -8.23 -8.35
CA ASP A 33 -36.23 -7.27 -7.61
C ASP A 33 -37.18 -7.95 -6.60
N LEU A 34 -36.78 -7.96 -5.33
CA LEU A 34 -37.57 -8.45 -4.18
C LEU A 34 -38.87 -7.65 -3.95
N ARG A 35 -39.12 -6.58 -4.72
CA ARG A 35 -40.36 -5.79 -4.67
C ARG A 35 -41.55 -6.47 -5.34
N SER A 36 -41.33 -7.53 -6.13
CA SER A 36 -42.41 -8.32 -6.75
C SER A 36 -43.09 -9.32 -5.81
N LEU A 37 -42.55 -9.53 -4.60
CA LEU A 37 -43.06 -10.47 -3.59
C LEU A 37 -44.01 -9.86 -2.56
N PHE A 38 -44.09 -8.53 -2.48
CA PHE A 38 -44.98 -7.82 -1.56
C PHE A 38 -45.84 -6.82 -2.34
N GLY A 39 -46.97 -7.31 -2.85
CA GLY A 39 -47.99 -6.49 -3.48
C GLY A 39 -48.48 -5.40 -2.53
N ALA A 40 -48.18 -4.16 -2.87
CA ALA A 40 -48.78 -2.98 -2.26
C ALA A 40 -48.80 -1.86 -3.30
N GLU A 41 -49.93 -1.71 -3.98
CA GLU A 41 -50.26 -0.49 -4.72
C GLU A 41 -50.58 0.64 -3.74
N PRO A 42 -50.02 1.85 -3.91
CA PRO A 42 -50.61 3.04 -3.35
C PRO A 42 -51.42 3.76 -4.44
N THR A 43 -52.73 3.53 -4.44
CA THR A 43 -53.71 4.50 -4.95
C THR A 43 -53.61 5.78 -4.14
N LEU A 44 -53.16 6.87 -4.76
CA LEU A 44 -53.39 8.23 -4.27
C LEU A 44 -54.06 9.03 -5.38
N ALA A 45 -55.38 9.18 -5.23
CA ALA A 45 -56.16 10.18 -5.92
C ALA A 45 -55.60 11.58 -5.59
N ALA A 46 -55.17 12.30 -6.61
CA ALA A 46 -54.78 13.70 -6.51
C ALA A 46 -56.03 14.57 -6.37
N THR A 47 -56.25 15.14 -5.19
CA THR A 47 -57.14 16.28 -5.03
C THR A 47 -56.40 17.52 -5.57
N GLU A 48 -56.71 17.94 -6.79
CA GLU A 48 -56.21 19.20 -7.37
C GLU A 48 -56.64 20.38 -6.49
N ARG A 49 -55.68 21.18 -6.02
CA ARG A 49 -55.95 22.49 -5.39
C ARG A 49 -56.29 23.48 -6.50
N ALA A 50 -57.40 24.21 -6.36
CA ALA A 50 -57.78 25.28 -7.29
C ALA A 50 -56.83 26.50 -7.14
N GLY A 51 -56.14 26.89 -8.21
CA GLY A 51 -55.26 28.06 -8.23
C GLY A 51 -55.96 29.38 -7.90
N SER A 52 -55.25 30.28 -7.20
CA SER A 52 -55.69 31.64 -6.88
C SER A 52 -54.88 32.69 -7.67
N GLY A 53 -55.46 33.87 -7.92
CA GLY A 53 -54.80 34.97 -8.64
C GLY A 53 -55.31 35.19 -10.07
N ALA A 54 -54.80 36.23 -10.72
CA ALA A 54 -55.21 36.63 -12.08
C ALA A 54 -54.86 35.55 -13.12
N VAL A 55 -55.70 35.41 -14.14
CA VAL A 55 -55.44 34.51 -15.28
C VAL A 55 -54.33 35.14 -16.13
N ILE A 56 -53.22 34.42 -16.30
CA ILE A 56 -52.08 34.91 -17.09
C ILE A 56 -52.26 34.52 -18.56
N TYR A 57 -52.62 33.26 -18.84
CA TYR A 57 -52.91 32.76 -20.19
C TYR A 57 -53.82 31.52 -20.17
N TYR A 58 -54.34 31.13 -21.32
CA TYR A 58 -55.17 29.94 -21.54
C TYR A 58 -54.35 28.86 -22.26
N GLN A 59 -54.38 27.62 -21.78
CA GLN A 59 -53.68 26.48 -22.35
C GLN A 59 -54.65 25.41 -22.86
N ASP A 60 -54.24 24.64 -23.87
CA ASP A 60 -55.07 23.55 -24.39
C ASP A 60 -55.30 22.48 -23.30
N PRO A 61 -56.55 22.00 -23.11
CA PRO A 61 -56.87 21.02 -22.08
C PRO A 61 -56.08 19.72 -22.18
N ASP A 62 -55.59 19.36 -23.37
CA ASP A 62 -54.82 18.13 -23.60
C ASP A 62 -53.30 18.32 -23.38
N ARG A 63 -52.86 19.44 -22.76
CA ARG A 63 -51.45 19.82 -22.48
C ARG A 63 -50.55 19.91 -23.73
N LYS A 64 -51.13 20.15 -24.89
CA LYS A 64 -50.37 20.47 -26.12
C LYS A 64 -49.73 21.86 -25.98
N PRO A 65 -48.58 22.14 -26.63
CA PRO A 65 -47.86 23.42 -26.50
C PRO A 65 -48.52 24.57 -27.28
N PHE A 66 -49.85 24.67 -27.20
CA PHE A 66 -50.65 25.75 -27.78
C PHE A 66 -51.20 26.62 -26.64
N TYR A 67 -50.82 27.89 -26.64
CA TYR A 67 -51.16 28.86 -25.60
C TYR A 67 -51.85 30.08 -26.23
N SER A 68 -52.83 30.65 -25.54
CA SER A 68 -53.59 31.83 -25.98
C SER A 68 -53.71 32.85 -24.85
N ALA A 69 -53.48 34.13 -25.15
CA ALA A 69 -53.68 35.22 -24.19
C ALA A 69 -55.16 35.56 -23.98
N THR A 70 -56.03 35.19 -24.92
CA THR A 70 -57.48 35.40 -24.88
C THR A 70 -58.24 34.07 -24.85
N PRO A 71 -59.48 34.03 -24.32
CA PRO A 71 -60.27 32.80 -24.30
C PRO A 71 -60.48 32.25 -25.71
N ARG A 72 -60.04 31.02 -25.94
CA ARG A 72 -60.17 30.33 -27.24
C ARG A 72 -60.75 28.93 -27.03
N GLN A 73 -61.40 28.40 -28.05
CA GLN A 73 -61.82 27.00 -28.10
C GLN A 73 -60.92 26.23 -29.05
N THR A 74 -60.60 24.98 -28.70
CA THR A 74 -59.92 24.01 -29.57
C THR A 74 -60.84 23.66 -30.74
N ASP A 75 -60.29 23.17 -31.86
CA ASP A 75 -61.07 22.82 -33.06
C ASP A 75 -62.17 21.77 -32.79
N ASP A 76 -62.07 21.02 -31.69
CA ASP A 76 -63.07 20.09 -31.16
C ASP A 76 -64.18 20.75 -30.30
N GLY A 77 -64.24 22.09 -30.23
CA GLY A 77 -65.26 22.86 -29.48
C GLY A 77 -65.05 22.93 -27.96
N ARG A 78 -63.89 22.48 -27.44
CA ARG A 78 -63.55 22.52 -26.00
C ARG A 78 -62.83 23.82 -25.65
N ALA A 79 -63.23 24.49 -24.56
CA ALA A 79 -62.59 25.73 -24.13
C ALA A 79 -61.20 25.48 -23.53
N PHE A 80 -60.25 26.37 -23.84
CA PHE A 80 -58.90 26.33 -23.24
C PHE A 80 -58.98 26.56 -21.72
N ARG A 81 -58.13 25.86 -20.96
CA ARG A 81 -58.03 25.97 -19.49
C ARG A 81 -57.26 27.24 -19.11
N ALA A 82 -57.87 28.11 -18.30
CA ALA A 82 -57.21 29.29 -17.75
C ALA A 82 -56.13 28.90 -16.72
N VAL A 83 -54.90 29.32 -16.94
CA VAL A 83 -53.78 29.18 -15.99
C VAL A 83 -53.67 30.47 -15.17
N ARG A 84 -53.78 30.34 -13.85
CA ARG A 84 -53.71 31.47 -12.91
C ARG A 84 -52.28 31.68 -12.42
N ALA A 85 -51.98 32.89 -11.94
CA ALA A 85 -50.65 33.29 -11.51
C ALA A 85 -49.99 32.40 -10.44
N SER A 86 -50.76 31.65 -9.65
CA SER A 86 -50.22 30.68 -8.68
C SER A 86 -49.94 29.30 -9.25
N GLU A 87 -50.46 29.00 -10.44
CA GLU A 87 -50.27 27.73 -11.16
C GLU A 87 -49.21 27.85 -12.26
N ASP A 88 -48.77 29.06 -12.57
CA ASP A 88 -47.71 29.31 -13.54
C ASP A 88 -46.32 29.10 -12.92
N VAL A 89 -45.42 28.48 -13.68
CA VAL A 89 -44.05 28.21 -13.24
C VAL A 89 -43.22 29.46 -13.56
N SER A 90 -43.16 30.40 -12.62
CA SER A 90 -42.31 31.58 -12.74
C SER A 90 -40.84 31.23 -12.46
N PHE A 91 -39.95 31.58 -13.38
CA PHE A 91 -38.49 31.40 -13.25
C PHE A 91 -37.77 32.69 -12.81
N ASP A 92 -38.53 33.72 -12.40
CA ASP A 92 -38.00 34.99 -11.90
C ASP A 92 -38.11 35.05 -10.37
N ASP A 93 -36.98 35.27 -9.70
CA ASP A 93 -36.93 35.57 -8.26
C ASP A 93 -37.67 36.90 -8.01
N LYS A 94 -38.84 36.81 -7.36
CA LYS A 94 -39.62 37.98 -6.93
C LYS A 94 -38.80 38.81 -5.94
N PRO A 95 -38.46 40.08 -6.24
CA PRO A 95 -37.88 40.98 -5.26
C PRO A 95 -38.94 41.30 -4.19
N PRO A 96 -38.61 41.34 -2.89
CA PRO A 96 -39.54 41.85 -1.90
C PRO A 96 -39.86 43.31 -2.21
N ALA A 97 -41.13 43.65 -1.97
CA ALA A 97 -41.72 44.95 -2.24
C ALA A 97 -40.84 46.10 -1.71
N THR A 98 -40.65 47.08 -2.59
CA THR A 98 -40.03 48.38 -2.33
C THR A 98 -40.60 49.02 -1.08
N ALA A 99 -39.81 49.03 0.00
CA ALA A 99 -39.91 50.02 1.05
C ALA A 99 -39.06 51.23 0.65
N GLU A 100 -39.60 52.41 0.90
CA GLU A 100 -39.13 53.70 0.44
C GLU A 100 -37.66 54.00 0.77
N ALA A 101 -37.01 54.66 -0.17
CA ALA A 101 -35.65 55.17 -0.06
C ALA A 101 -35.54 56.18 1.10
N THR A 102 -34.81 55.80 2.15
CA THR A 102 -34.17 56.75 3.07
C THR A 102 -32.70 56.85 2.71
N ALA A 103 -32.23 58.08 2.48
CA ALA A 103 -30.83 58.40 2.21
C ALA A 103 -29.89 57.73 3.24
N PRO A 104 -28.78 57.09 2.84
CA PRO A 104 -27.85 56.52 3.80
C PRO A 104 -27.04 57.65 4.44
N GLY A 105 -27.44 58.04 5.64
CA GLY A 105 -26.54 58.64 6.62
C GLY A 105 -25.43 57.64 6.93
N SER A 106 -24.19 58.04 6.65
CA SER A 106 -22.97 57.25 6.78
C SER A 106 -22.77 56.68 8.20
N SER A 107 -23.01 55.38 8.38
CA SER A 107 -22.61 54.63 9.56
C SER A 107 -21.29 53.87 9.34
N ARG A 108 -20.38 54.41 8.51
CA ARG A 108 -19.04 53.84 8.32
C ARG A 108 -18.08 54.53 9.28
N ARG A 109 -17.29 53.74 10.02
CA ARG A 109 -16.30 54.27 10.96
C ARG A 109 -15.21 55.00 10.16
N ILE A 110 -14.98 56.26 10.49
CA ILE A 110 -13.91 57.06 9.90
C ILE A 110 -12.60 56.61 10.54
N LEU A 111 -11.64 56.19 9.71
CA LEU A 111 -10.35 55.68 10.18
C LEU A 111 -9.36 56.82 10.39
N TYR A 112 -9.25 57.72 9.40
CA TYR A 112 -8.49 58.96 9.45
C TYR A 112 -8.99 59.92 8.36
N TYR A 113 -8.60 61.19 8.47
CA TYR A 113 -8.87 62.22 7.47
C TYR A 113 -7.59 62.49 6.67
N ARG A 114 -7.68 62.57 5.34
CA ARG A 114 -6.53 62.87 4.46
C ARG A 114 -6.63 64.27 3.84
N ASN A 115 -5.49 64.89 3.60
CA ASN A 115 -5.42 66.20 2.96
C ASN A 115 -6.02 66.13 1.52
N PRO A 116 -6.95 67.03 1.15
CA PRO A 116 -7.56 67.03 -0.19
C PRO A 116 -6.55 67.25 -1.33
N MET A 117 -5.37 67.81 -1.04
CA MET A 117 -4.31 68.06 -2.03
C MET A 117 -3.42 66.83 -2.29
N GLY A 118 -3.73 65.66 -1.72
CA GLY A 118 -2.98 64.41 -1.94
C GLY A 118 -1.60 64.36 -1.27
N LEU A 119 -1.31 65.32 -0.38
CA LEU A 119 -0.12 65.31 0.47
C LEU A 119 -0.23 64.18 1.52
N PRO A 120 0.88 63.56 1.96
CA PRO A 120 0.87 62.47 2.95
C PRO A 120 0.52 62.93 4.39
N ASP A 121 -0.05 64.14 4.55
CA ASP A 121 -0.53 64.66 5.83
C ASP A 121 -1.91 64.04 6.13
N THR A 122 -1.97 63.23 7.19
CA THR A 122 -3.19 62.55 7.66
C THR A 122 -3.46 62.94 9.11
N SER A 123 -4.74 63.11 9.45
CA SER A 123 -5.17 63.54 10.79
C SER A 123 -6.26 62.60 11.32
N PRO A 124 -6.17 62.10 12.56
CA PRO A 124 -7.20 61.27 13.18
C PRO A 124 -8.47 62.06 13.54
N THR A 125 -8.37 63.38 13.65
CA THR A 125 -9.52 64.29 13.88
C THR A 125 -9.77 65.18 12.65
N PRO A 126 -10.99 65.68 12.44
CA PRO A 126 -11.27 66.67 11.41
C PRO A 126 -10.32 67.87 11.53
N LYS A 127 -9.60 68.18 10.46
CA LYS A 127 -8.64 69.28 10.38
C LYS A 127 -8.84 70.01 9.06
N LYS A 128 -8.53 71.30 9.06
CA LYS A 128 -8.45 72.11 7.84
C LYS A 128 -7.01 72.26 7.38
N ASP A 129 -6.79 72.27 6.07
CA ASP A 129 -5.49 72.58 5.50
C ASP A 129 -5.16 74.08 5.62
N SER A 130 -3.94 74.47 5.21
CA SER A 130 -3.49 75.87 5.25
C SER A 130 -4.30 76.80 4.34
N MET A 131 -5.15 76.26 3.46
CA MET A 131 -6.05 76.99 2.56
C MET A 131 -7.52 76.96 3.05
N GLY A 132 -7.79 76.39 4.23
CA GLY A 132 -9.11 76.38 4.85
C GLY A 132 -10.04 75.26 4.41
N MET A 133 -9.56 74.28 3.63
CA MET A 133 -10.34 73.15 3.14
C MET A 133 -10.36 72.01 4.17
N ASP A 134 -11.53 71.40 4.38
CA ASP A 134 -11.69 70.27 5.28
C ASP A 134 -11.02 69.01 4.73
N TYR A 135 -10.34 68.25 5.60
CA TYR A 135 -9.76 66.97 5.21
C TYR A 135 -10.87 65.94 4.91
N ILE A 136 -10.60 65.06 3.95
CA ILE A 136 -11.56 64.08 3.45
C ILE A 136 -11.55 62.84 4.37
N PRO A 137 -12.70 62.42 4.94
CA PRO A 137 -12.77 61.21 5.75
C PRO A 137 -12.54 59.96 4.90
N VAL A 138 -11.57 59.13 5.29
CA VAL A 138 -11.35 57.80 4.72
C VAL A 138 -12.01 56.77 5.65
N TYR A 139 -12.85 55.92 5.08
CA TYR A 139 -13.64 54.94 5.82
C TYR A 139 -12.97 53.56 5.81
N GLU A 140 -13.20 52.80 6.88
CA GLU A 140 -12.77 51.40 6.99
C GLU A 140 -13.28 50.57 5.79
N GLY A 141 -12.38 50.05 4.95
CA GLY A 141 -12.69 49.26 3.75
C GLY A 141 -12.42 49.94 2.39
N GLU A 142 -12.00 51.22 2.38
CA GLU A 142 -11.52 51.94 1.17
C GLU A 142 -9.99 51.95 0.99
N ASP A 143 -9.22 51.34 1.91
CA ASP A 143 -7.80 51.01 1.68
C ASP A 143 -7.72 49.85 0.67
N ASP A 144 -7.77 50.19 -0.61
CA ASP A 144 -7.38 49.31 -1.71
C ASP A 144 -5.86 49.38 -1.89
N ASP A 145 -5.13 48.94 -0.86
CA ASP A 145 -3.71 48.59 -1.01
C ASP A 145 -3.67 47.41 -1.99
N GLY A 146 -3.17 47.63 -3.22
CA GLY A 146 -3.18 46.73 -4.38
C GLY A 146 -2.55 45.33 -4.22
N SER A 147 -2.40 44.85 -2.99
CA SER A 147 -2.03 43.51 -2.55
C SER A 147 -3.18 42.49 -2.61
N VAL A 148 -4.44 42.91 -2.74
CA VAL A 148 -5.61 42.01 -2.75
C VAL A 148 -6.47 42.21 -3.99
N VAL A 149 -6.52 41.20 -4.87
CA VAL A 149 -7.40 41.20 -6.05
C VAL A 149 -8.73 40.53 -5.70
N LYS A 150 -9.82 41.29 -5.77
CA LYS A 150 -11.19 40.78 -5.57
C LYS A 150 -11.73 40.17 -6.85
N VAL A 151 -12.26 38.94 -6.75
CA VAL A 151 -12.86 38.22 -7.88
C VAL A 151 -14.30 37.85 -7.55
N SER A 152 -15.20 37.99 -8.52
CA SER A 152 -16.61 37.67 -8.31
C SER A 152 -16.84 36.17 -8.14
N PRO A 153 -17.75 35.75 -7.24
CA PRO A 153 -18.02 34.33 -6.98
C PRO A 153 -18.54 33.59 -8.21
N GLY A 154 -19.34 34.24 -9.07
CA GLY A 154 -19.79 33.65 -10.34
C GLY A 154 -18.64 33.36 -11.31
N LYS A 155 -17.57 34.17 -11.30
CA LYS A 155 -16.36 33.92 -12.09
C LYS A 155 -15.54 32.77 -11.49
N LEU A 156 -15.43 32.69 -10.15
CA LEU A 156 -14.74 31.58 -9.47
C LEU A 156 -15.41 30.22 -9.74
N GLN A 157 -16.75 30.18 -9.70
CA GLN A 157 -17.53 28.97 -9.95
C GLN A 157 -17.46 28.52 -11.42
N ARG A 158 -17.62 29.43 -12.38
CA ARG A 158 -17.55 29.11 -13.81
C ARG A 158 -16.16 28.64 -14.25
N THR A 159 -15.11 29.13 -13.59
CA THR A 159 -13.72 28.74 -13.87
C THR A 159 -13.28 27.48 -13.11
N GLY A 160 -14.08 27.01 -12.13
CA GLY A 160 -13.79 25.78 -11.40
C GLY A 160 -12.55 25.87 -10.50
N VAL A 161 -12.35 27.01 -9.85
CA VAL A 161 -11.18 27.23 -8.98
C VAL A 161 -11.15 26.20 -7.84
N ARG A 162 -10.01 25.54 -7.65
CA ARG A 162 -9.74 24.63 -6.55
C ARG A 162 -8.63 25.19 -5.68
N SER A 163 -8.81 25.16 -4.37
CA SER A 163 -7.78 25.50 -3.39
C SER A 163 -7.53 24.31 -2.48
N GLU A 164 -6.32 24.22 -1.96
CA GLU A 164 -5.93 23.26 -0.93
C GLU A 164 -5.23 24.04 0.19
N VAL A 165 -5.45 23.62 1.44
CA VAL A 165 -4.83 24.27 2.60
C VAL A 165 -3.35 23.91 2.62
N VAL A 166 -2.49 24.91 2.83
CA VAL A 166 -1.04 24.68 2.92
C VAL A 166 -0.73 23.92 4.21
N GLU A 167 -0.09 22.77 4.06
CA GLU A 167 0.41 21.97 5.17
C GLU A 167 1.88 21.58 4.98
N ARG A 168 2.58 21.36 6.09
CA ARG A 168 3.94 20.79 6.05
C ARG A 168 3.82 19.28 5.93
N ARG A 169 4.26 18.72 4.79
CA ARG A 169 4.29 17.27 4.55
C ARG A 169 5.70 16.82 4.17
N ALA A 170 6.08 15.61 4.59
CA ALA A 170 7.27 14.95 4.07
C ALA A 170 6.99 14.47 2.64
N VAL A 171 7.73 15.01 1.68
CA VAL A 171 7.62 14.62 0.26
C VAL A 171 8.62 13.50 -0.02
N GLY A 172 8.12 12.27 -0.16
CA GLY A 172 8.90 11.13 -0.60
C GLY A 172 8.63 10.83 -2.07
N ARG A 173 9.66 10.49 -2.84
CA ARG A 173 9.52 9.94 -4.20
C ARG A 173 9.76 8.44 -4.14
N LEU A 174 8.80 7.66 -4.61
CA LEU A 174 8.99 6.22 -4.78
C LEU A 174 9.98 5.99 -5.94
N VAL A 175 11.08 5.29 -5.68
CA VAL A 175 12.06 4.90 -6.71
C VAL A 175 12.03 3.38 -6.83
N ARG A 176 11.98 2.86 -8.07
CA ARG A 176 12.13 1.44 -8.36
C ARG A 176 13.58 1.20 -8.79
N VAL A 177 14.28 0.34 -8.06
CA VAL A 177 15.70 0.03 -8.32
C VAL A 177 15.82 -1.48 -8.59
N PRO A 178 16.54 -1.91 -9.64
CA PRO A 178 16.85 -3.31 -9.84
C PRO A 178 17.80 -3.80 -8.74
N GLY A 179 17.63 -5.04 -8.29
CA GLY A 179 18.52 -5.69 -7.33
C GLY A 179 18.91 -7.08 -7.82
N THR A 180 20.03 -7.60 -7.33
CA THR A 180 20.47 -8.97 -7.59
C THR A 180 20.43 -9.77 -6.30
N VAL A 181 20.01 -11.04 -6.40
CA VAL A 181 20.07 -11.98 -5.28
C VAL A 181 21.45 -12.64 -5.33
N GLN A 182 22.24 -12.44 -4.29
CA GLN A 182 23.53 -13.08 -4.13
C GLN A 182 23.48 -14.08 -2.98
N LEU A 183 24.29 -15.13 -3.10
CA LEU A 183 24.49 -16.07 -2.02
C LEU A 183 25.20 -15.36 -0.87
N ASP A 184 24.79 -15.68 0.34
CA ASP A 184 25.51 -15.22 1.53
C ASP A 184 26.82 -15.98 1.62
N GLU A 185 27.94 -15.29 1.39
CA GLU A 185 29.29 -15.88 1.43
C GLU A 185 29.60 -16.52 2.79
N ARG A 186 28.98 -16.04 3.88
CA ARG A 186 29.13 -16.60 5.23
C ARG A 186 28.50 -17.99 5.36
N ARG A 187 27.62 -18.35 4.42
CA ARG A 187 26.89 -19.61 4.36
C ARG A 187 27.44 -20.57 3.31
N ILE A 188 28.58 -20.23 2.72
CA ILE A 188 29.34 -21.11 1.83
C ILE A 188 30.29 -21.97 2.67
N SER A 189 30.24 -23.28 2.48
CA SER A 189 31.17 -24.24 3.05
C SER A 189 31.97 -24.91 1.96
N VAL A 190 33.29 -24.96 2.17
CA VAL A 190 34.25 -25.59 1.29
C VAL A 190 34.66 -26.93 1.90
N VAL A 191 34.51 -28.00 1.13
CA VAL A 191 34.98 -29.33 1.50
C VAL A 191 36.32 -29.56 0.81
N ALA A 192 37.38 -29.65 1.60
CA ALA A 192 38.74 -29.88 1.17
C ALA A 192 39.42 -30.89 2.11
N THR A 193 40.39 -31.64 1.60
CA THR A 193 41.21 -32.54 2.43
C THR A 193 42.33 -31.74 3.10
N ARG A 194 42.75 -32.18 4.30
CA ARG A 194 43.89 -31.57 5.03
C ARG A 194 45.22 -32.28 4.79
N SER A 195 45.18 -33.41 4.09
CA SER A 195 46.33 -34.22 3.68
C SER A 195 46.16 -34.66 2.23
N GLU A 196 47.23 -35.21 1.65
CA GLU A 196 47.16 -35.82 0.32
C GLU A 196 46.19 -37.01 0.35
N ALA A 197 45.31 -37.07 -0.63
CA ALA A 197 44.29 -38.09 -0.73
C ALA A 197 44.10 -38.59 -2.16
N PHE A 198 43.68 -39.83 -2.30
CA PHE A 198 43.21 -40.43 -3.54
C PHE A 198 41.72 -40.69 -3.41
N VAL A 199 40.94 -40.17 -4.35
CA VAL A 199 39.50 -40.33 -4.37
C VAL A 199 39.17 -41.70 -4.93
N ASN A 200 38.52 -42.53 -4.12
CA ASN A 200 38.10 -43.86 -4.53
C ASN A 200 36.78 -43.81 -5.27
N GLU A 201 35.80 -43.08 -4.72
CA GLU A 201 34.45 -43.00 -5.25
C GLU A 201 33.78 -41.71 -4.82
N VAL A 202 33.15 -41.03 -5.76
CA VAL A 202 32.32 -39.84 -5.55
C VAL A 202 30.86 -40.28 -5.57
N ALA A 203 30.07 -39.76 -4.62
CA ALA A 203 28.64 -40.02 -4.60
C ALA A 203 27.97 -39.41 -5.86
N ASN A 204 26.77 -39.87 -6.19
CA ASN A 204 25.97 -39.33 -7.28
C ASN A 204 25.40 -37.94 -6.93
N VAL A 205 26.27 -36.94 -6.86
CA VAL A 205 25.97 -35.55 -6.51
C VAL A 205 26.64 -34.65 -7.54
N THR A 206 25.86 -33.81 -8.21
CA THR A 206 26.33 -32.85 -9.20
C THR A 206 26.12 -31.41 -8.76
N THR A 207 26.70 -30.47 -9.51
CA THR A 207 26.48 -29.03 -9.32
C THR A 207 25.00 -28.71 -9.56
N GLY A 208 24.39 -27.98 -8.63
CA GLY A 208 22.97 -27.67 -8.61
C GLY A 208 22.14 -28.62 -7.74
N ASP A 209 22.69 -29.77 -7.32
CA ASP A 209 21.96 -30.68 -6.45
C ASP A 209 21.88 -30.16 -5.02
N HIS A 210 20.75 -30.48 -4.38
CA HIS A 210 20.56 -30.24 -2.95
C HIS A 210 21.15 -31.40 -2.14
N VAL A 211 21.99 -31.08 -1.15
CA VAL A 211 22.59 -32.04 -0.23
C VAL A 211 22.15 -31.75 1.20
N ALA A 212 21.88 -32.81 1.95
CA ALA A 212 21.58 -32.72 3.37
C ALA A 212 22.86 -32.82 4.21
N LYS A 213 22.87 -32.20 5.40
CA LYS A 213 23.96 -32.34 6.36
C LYS A 213 24.17 -33.81 6.71
N GLY A 214 25.42 -34.26 6.64
CA GLY A 214 25.78 -35.66 6.89
C GLY A 214 25.59 -36.59 5.70
N GLN A 215 25.08 -36.11 4.56
CA GLN A 215 25.04 -36.90 3.33
C GLN A 215 26.45 -37.24 2.86
N VAL A 216 26.64 -38.44 2.32
CA VAL A 216 27.93 -38.89 1.79
C VAL A 216 28.24 -38.14 0.50
N LEU A 217 29.44 -37.53 0.43
CA LEU A 217 29.91 -36.82 -0.76
C LEU A 217 30.93 -37.64 -1.54
N LEU A 218 31.91 -38.21 -0.85
CA LEU A 218 32.95 -39.03 -1.47
C LEU A 218 33.61 -39.97 -0.46
N ARG A 219 34.30 -40.98 -0.98
CA ARG A 219 35.21 -41.86 -0.26
C ARG A 219 36.63 -41.62 -0.76
N LEU A 220 37.55 -41.41 0.17
CA LEU A 220 38.95 -41.16 -0.14
C LEU A 220 39.88 -42.02 0.72
N TYR A 221 41.05 -42.32 0.19
CA TYR A 221 42.18 -42.88 0.91
C TYR A 221 43.25 -41.81 1.11
N SER A 222 43.82 -41.73 2.30
CA SER A 222 44.98 -40.88 2.57
C SER A 222 46.02 -41.69 3.34
N PRO A 223 47.27 -41.78 2.85
CA PRO A 223 48.35 -42.45 3.55
C PRO A 223 48.58 -41.88 4.96
N ASP A 224 48.47 -40.55 5.11
CA ASP A 224 48.66 -39.87 6.40
C ASP A 224 47.59 -40.25 7.42
N ILE A 225 46.33 -40.36 6.96
CA ILE A 225 45.22 -40.81 7.79
C ILE A 225 45.41 -42.28 8.19
N ALA A 226 45.83 -43.14 7.27
CA ALA A 226 46.07 -44.55 7.54
C ALA A 226 47.20 -44.74 8.58
N ALA A 227 48.31 -44.01 8.43
CA ALA A 227 49.42 -44.02 9.38
C ALA A 227 49.00 -43.52 10.78
N ALA A 228 48.28 -42.39 10.83
CA ALA A 228 47.75 -41.85 12.08
C ALA A 228 46.74 -42.81 12.76
N GLY A 229 45.91 -43.49 11.96
CA GLY A 229 44.94 -44.47 12.45
C GLY A 229 45.62 -45.70 13.05
N ALA A 230 46.68 -46.21 12.41
CA ALA A 230 47.45 -47.35 12.92
C ALA A 230 48.13 -47.02 14.25
N GLN A 231 48.66 -45.80 14.38
CA GLN A 231 49.22 -45.31 15.63
C GLN A 231 48.14 -45.21 16.73
N PHE A 232 46.96 -44.66 16.40
CA PHE A 232 45.84 -44.57 17.34
C PHE A 232 45.38 -45.95 17.83
N LEU A 233 45.32 -46.95 16.96
CA LEU A 233 45.02 -48.34 17.37
C LEU A 233 46.11 -48.94 18.26
N THR A 234 47.37 -48.63 18.01
CA THR A 234 48.50 -49.10 18.84
C THR A 234 48.37 -48.51 20.25
N ASP A 235 48.14 -47.21 20.35
CA ASP A 235 47.96 -46.51 21.63
C ASP A 235 46.74 -47.04 22.41
N LEU A 236 45.65 -47.36 21.72
CA LEU A 236 44.47 -48.00 22.32
C LEU A 236 44.76 -49.41 22.85
N SER A 237 45.64 -50.16 22.19
CA SER A 237 45.95 -51.54 22.57
C SER A 237 46.91 -51.66 23.78
N ILE A 238 47.81 -50.69 23.96
CA ILE A 238 48.79 -50.69 25.06
C ILE A 238 48.16 -50.32 26.41
N GLY A 239 46.91 -49.83 26.42
CA GLY A 239 46.24 -49.38 27.65
C GLY A 239 46.75 -48.01 28.06
N GLY A 240 46.03 -46.98 27.64
CA GLY A 240 46.43 -45.58 27.70
C GLY A 240 47.07 -45.16 29.03
N ARG A 241 48.33 -44.71 28.98
CA ARG A 241 48.69 -43.56 29.80
C ARG A 241 47.89 -42.40 29.24
N ASP A 242 47.08 -41.74 30.06
CA ASP A 242 46.09 -40.73 29.65
C ASP A 242 46.64 -39.63 28.71
N GLY A 243 47.96 -39.42 28.66
CA GLY A 243 48.61 -38.50 27.72
C GLY A 243 48.93 -39.06 26.31
N ALA A 244 49.05 -40.37 26.11
CA ALA A 244 49.46 -40.96 24.82
C ALA A 244 48.28 -41.12 23.84
N VAL A 245 47.13 -41.58 24.33
CA VAL A 245 45.91 -41.77 23.51
C VAL A 245 45.39 -40.44 22.96
N GLY A 246 45.57 -39.34 23.71
CA GLY A 246 45.19 -38.00 23.28
C GLY A 246 45.96 -37.51 22.04
N GLY A 247 47.25 -37.86 21.93
CA GLY A 247 48.11 -37.37 20.85
C GLY A 247 47.73 -37.93 19.47
N ALA A 248 47.54 -39.25 19.37
CA ALA A 248 47.13 -39.88 18.11
C ALA A 248 45.70 -39.52 17.71
N ARG A 249 44.79 -39.38 18.69
CA ARG A 249 43.43 -38.87 18.46
C ARG A 249 43.46 -37.45 17.90
N GLN A 250 44.19 -36.54 18.54
CA GLN A 250 44.32 -35.15 18.11
C GLN A 250 44.89 -35.05 16.69
N ARG A 251 45.83 -35.94 16.33
CA ARG A 251 46.37 -36.01 14.96
C ARG A 251 45.29 -36.36 13.93
N LEU A 252 44.41 -37.33 14.22
CA LEU A 252 43.29 -37.66 13.33
C LEU A 252 42.29 -36.50 13.18
N GLU A 253 42.00 -35.78 14.27
CA GLU A 253 41.16 -34.59 14.25
C GLU A 253 41.79 -33.46 13.42
N ASN A 254 43.11 -33.26 13.56
CA ASN A 254 43.86 -32.29 12.76
C ASN A 254 43.82 -32.64 11.26
N LEU A 255 43.82 -33.93 10.90
CA LEU A 255 43.66 -34.39 9.52
C LEU A 255 42.23 -34.25 8.99
N GLY A 256 41.27 -33.82 9.81
CA GLY A 256 39.91 -33.51 9.39
C GLY A 256 38.93 -34.66 9.46
N LEU A 257 39.28 -35.75 10.13
CA LEU A 257 38.32 -36.80 10.42
C LEU A 257 37.27 -36.27 11.40
N SER A 258 36.01 -36.63 11.14
CA SER A 258 34.94 -36.34 12.09
C SER A 258 35.09 -37.19 13.35
N SER A 259 34.62 -36.66 14.47
CA SER A 259 34.55 -37.39 15.74
C SER A 259 33.80 -38.72 15.62
N ARG A 260 32.82 -38.80 14.73
CA ARG A 260 32.09 -40.03 14.40
C ARG A 260 33.00 -41.10 13.80
N VAL A 261 33.81 -40.75 12.80
CA VAL A 261 34.74 -41.69 12.17
C VAL A 261 35.79 -42.17 13.18
N ILE A 262 36.29 -41.26 14.02
CA ILE A 262 37.26 -41.61 15.08
C ILE A 262 36.64 -42.58 16.09
N ALA A 263 35.41 -42.31 16.53
CA ALA A 263 34.68 -43.19 17.44
C ALA A 263 34.39 -44.58 16.81
N ASP A 264 34.15 -44.64 15.50
CA ASP A 264 34.00 -45.91 14.80
C ASP A 264 35.31 -46.70 14.73
N ILE A 265 36.46 -46.04 14.52
CA ILE A 265 37.78 -46.68 14.59
C ILE A 265 38.04 -47.24 16.00
N GLU A 266 37.73 -46.44 17.03
CA GLU A 266 37.87 -46.84 18.43
C GLU A 266 37.00 -48.06 18.78
N ARG A 267 35.73 -48.05 18.35
CA ARG A 267 34.76 -49.13 18.58
C ARG A 267 35.11 -50.40 17.82
N THR A 268 35.46 -50.28 16.53
CA THR A 268 35.71 -51.43 15.66
C THR A 268 37.13 -51.96 15.77
N ARG A 269 38.05 -51.17 16.34
CA ARG A 269 39.49 -51.42 16.38
C ARG A 269 40.09 -51.69 14.99
N LYS A 270 39.54 -51.07 13.94
CA LYS A 270 39.98 -51.23 12.56
C LYS A 270 40.11 -49.86 11.90
N VAL A 271 41.24 -49.63 11.23
CA VAL A 271 41.41 -48.46 10.35
C VAL A 271 40.77 -48.78 9.01
N PRO A 272 39.77 -48.01 8.54
CA PRO A 272 39.17 -48.24 7.24
C PRO A 272 40.17 -47.91 6.12
N LEU A 273 40.13 -48.70 5.04
CA LEU A 273 40.94 -48.46 3.83
C LEU A 273 40.55 -47.15 3.12
N SER A 274 39.29 -46.74 3.23
CA SER A 274 38.81 -45.46 2.70
C SER A 274 37.92 -44.78 3.74
N VAL A 275 38.11 -43.47 3.91
CA VAL A 275 37.31 -42.63 4.79
C VAL A 275 36.18 -42.00 3.98
N THR A 276 34.98 -42.01 4.56
CA THR A 276 33.81 -41.36 3.98
C THR A 276 33.76 -39.91 4.42
N TRP A 277 33.73 -38.99 3.46
CA TRP A 277 33.56 -37.56 3.70
C TRP A 277 32.10 -37.17 3.52
N HIS A 278 31.59 -36.39 4.47
CA HIS A 278 30.19 -36.01 4.55
C HIS A 278 29.99 -34.51 4.33
N ALA A 279 28.79 -34.13 3.89
CA ALA A 279 28.39 -32.74 3.79
C ALA A 279 28.35 -32.08 5.18
N PRO A 280 29.05 -30.95 5.40
CA PRO A 280 29.09 -30.29 6.72
C PRO A 280 27.79 -29.56 7.07
N ARG A 281 26.98 -29.22 6.06
CA ARG A 281 25.72 -28.49 6.17
C ARG A 281 24.75 -28.89 5.06
N ASP A 282 23.49 -28.53 5.26
CA ASP A 282 22.46 -28.55 4.23
C ASP A 282 22.69 -27.41 3.22
N GLY A 283 22.40 -27.65 1.95
CA GLY A 283 22.53 -26.62 0.92
C GLY A 283 22.63 -27.16 -0.49
N ILE A 284 22.94 -26.28 -1.44
CA ILE A 284 23.12 -26.60 -2.85
C ILE A 284 24.61 -26.69 -3.18
N VAL A 285 24.99 -27.69 -3.98
CA VAL A 285 26.36 -27.81 -4.50
C VAL A 285 26.59 -26.76 -5.58
N LEU A 286 27.46 -25.80 -5.31
CA LEU A 286 27.88 -24.76 -6.25
C LEU A 286 29.00 -25.23 -7.17
N GLU A 287 29.87 -26.08 -6.66
CA GLU A 287 31.10 -26.49 -7.35
C GLU A 287 31.44 -27.92 -6.94
N ARG A 288 31.88 -28.71 -7.93
CA ARG A 288 32.37 -30.08 -7.76
C ARG A 288 33.60 -30.25 -8.65
N ASN A 289 34.78 -30.16 -8.05
CA ASN A 289 36.05 -30.35 -8.73
C ASN A 289 36.66 -31.68 -8.31
N VAL A 290 35.88 -32.75 -8.38
CA VAL A 290 36.34 -34.07 -7.98
C VAL A 290 35.71 -35.14 -8.87
N VAL A 291 36.53 -36.13 -9.22
CA VAL A 291 36.18 -37.28 -10.06
C VAL A 291 36.81 -38.53 -9.44
N ASP A 292 36.21 -39.69 -9.73
CA ASP A 292 36.74 -40.99 -9.30
C ASP A 292 38.19 -41.20 -9.77
N GLY A 293 39.03 -41.71 -8.88
CA GLY A 293 40.44 -41.98 -9.14
C GLY A 293 41.36 -40.75 -9.07
N MET A 294 40.82 -39.55 -8.89
CA MET A 294 41.60 -38.31 -8.83
C MET A 294 42.46 -38.23 -7.57
N LYS A 295 43.68 -37.71 -7.69
CA LYS A 295 44.50 -37.30 -6.54
C LYS A 295 44.07 -35.89 -6.11
N ALA A 296 43.80 -35.72 -4.82
CA ALA A 296 43.48 -34.46 -4.18
C ALA A 296 44.67 -33.98 -3.33
N ALA A 297 45.10 -32.75 -3.55
CA ALA A 297 46.12 -32.09 -2.74
C ALA A 297 45.51 -31.49 -1.45
N PRO A 298 46.30 -31.29 -0.39
CA PRO A 298 45.84 -30.60 0.81
C PRO A 298 45.35 -29.19 0.46
N GLY A 299 44.13 -28.84 0.91
CA GLY A 299 43.51 -27.54 0.65
C GLY A 299 42.85 -27.41 -0.72
N GLU A 300 42.90 -28.43 -1.57
CA GLU A 300 42.18 -28.45 -2.85
C GLU A 300 40.66 -28.48 -2.60
N VAL A 301 39.93 -27.60 -3.30
CA VAL A 301 38.47 -27.48 -3.18
C VAL A 301 37.83 -28.64 -3.93
N LEU A 302 37.27 -29.62 -3.21
CA LEU A 302 36.56 -30.75 -3.82
C LEU A 302 35.09 -30.43 -4.06
N PHE A 303 34.44 -29.86 -3.05
CA PHE A 303 33.05 -29.38 -3.14
C PHE A 303 32.89 -27.99 -2.52
N ARG A 304 31.99 -27.20 -3.10
CA ARG A 304 31.50 -25.96 -2.51
C ARG A 304 30.00 -26.07 -2.33
N ILE A 305 29.51 -25.90 -1.11
CA ILE A 305 28.10 -26.04 -0.75
C ILE A 305 27.62 -24.71 -0.18
N ALA A 306 26.50 -24.19 -0.66
CA ALA A 306 25.89 -22.99 -0.12
C ALA A 306 24.51 -23.27 0.46
N ASP A 307 24.32 -22.84 1.70
CA ASP A 307 23.03 -22.88 2.37
C ASP A 307 22.17 -21.68 1.90
N ILE A 308 21.00 -22.00 1.35
CA ILE A 308 20.05 -21.04 0.77
C ILE A 308 18.80 -20.81 1.63
N SER A 309 18.80 -21.33 2.87
CA SER A 309 17.64 -21.31 3.77
C SER A 309 17.33 -19.95 4.39
#